data_AF-A0A918ALQ2-F1
#
_entry.id   AF-A0A918ALQ2-F1
#
_cell.length_a   1.000
_cell.length_b   1.000
_cell.length_c   1.000
_cell.angle_alpha   90.00
_cell.angle_beta   90.00
_cell.angle_gamma   90.00
#
_symmetry.space_group_name_H-M   'P 1'
#
loop_
_entity.id
_entity.type
_entity.pdbx_description
1 polymer ?
#
loop_
_entity_poly.entity_id
_entity_poly.type
_entity_poly.pdbx_seq_one_letter_code
_entity_poly.pdbx_strand_id
1 'polypeptide(L)'
;MPASFPPTPLVKRCWCTGETQNTVRRRGSATGPLVPSAATGAQRRFEAALLTAVHRAMARMRRRRVAVRPTALIGCVQLDERVLGLRVHDAALDHLLAEALPSLAGGELLGVPGLRAHPGRDHLDLRAPGGEVRLLGVSRQRWRQARTAGLPPGPGEQLHPLERRALRAQAALPAELMSGVLRRLPLWRGAAWLDGVVVGDTVELYWRGGPPDDSVAAILADSSCGIPGTVALPHGVHDAIRGVVLSAVPEVPHRPEPEWAWTKWLAGTAPGPALTEHAVLAREVDLPDVWEQPAVRQALAHRDISSVYRVLVRHGVPPARIAALTGQPEVEVLDVVAGKAVEVYDTLVGIARGLGVPLGYMGLAHDEPVPAPTTCECALLDERDKRERFLAHAALISIGSAAVDSSRWGCRSRSCRTAPLSDAAILM
;
A
#
# COMPACT_ATOMS: atom_id res chain seq x y z
N MET A 1 27.72 12.32 24.85
CA MET A 1 26.49 12.42 24.03
C MET A 1 25.41 13.05 24.91
N PRO A 2 24.77 14.16 24.50
CA PRO A 2 23.70 14.75 25.31
C PRO A 2 22.55 13.74 25.43
N ALA A 3 22.02 13.57 26.64
CA ALA A 3 20.86 12.71 26.88
C ALA A 3 19.68 13.23 26.05
N SER A 4 19.28 12.47 25.04
CA SER A 4 18.09 12.78 24.25
C SER A 4 16.87 12.57 25.14
N PHE A 5 16.22 13.65 25.56
CA PHE A 5 14.93 13.56 26.25
C PHE A 5 13.91 12.83 25.37
N PRO A 6 13.04 11.97 25.95
CA PRO A 6 12.03 11.27 25.18
C PRO A 6 11.10 12.28 24.50
N PRO A 7 10.69 12.02 23.24
CA PRO A 7 9.82 12.93 22.51
C PRO A 7 8.48 13.11 23.24
N THR A 8 8.03 14.36 23.33
CA THR A 8 6.76 14.68 23.99
C THR A 8 5.57 14.08 23.21
N PRO A 9 4.42 13.82 23.86
CA PRO A 9 3.23 13.28 23.18
C PRO A 9 2.79 14.14 21.98
N LEU A 10 2.98 15.45 22.06
CA LEU A 10 2.71 16.39 20.97
C LEU A 10 3.58 16.11 19.74
N VAL A 11 4.88 15.88 19.96
CA VAL A 11 5.83 15.56 18.88
C VAL A 11 5.47 14.23 18.23
N LYS A 12 5.14 13.22 19.04
CA LYS A 12 4.68 11.92 18.54
C LYS A 12 3.44 12.07 17.67
N ARG A 13 2.43 12.82 18.12
CA ARG A 13 1.24 13.11 17.29
C ARG A 13 1.61 13.73 15.95
N CYS A 14 2.51 14.72 15.92
CA CYS A 14 2.98 15.32 14.68
C CYS A 14 3.63 14.29 13.74
N TRP A 15 4.39 13.33 14.27
CA TRP A 15 4.98 12.25 13.47
C TRP A 15 3.93 11.30 12.90
N CYS A 16 2.94 10.90 13.70
CA CYS A 16 1.87 9.98 13.30
C CYS A 16 0.94 10.57 12.24
N THR A 17 0.71 11.88 12.31
CA THR A 17 -0.32 12.56 11.52
C THR A 17 0.25 13.49 10.46
N GLY A 18 1.54 13.81 10.49
CA GLY A 18 2.10 14.87 9.65
C GLY A 18 1.58 16.28 9.97
N GLU A 19 0.79 16.46 11.04
CA GLU A 19 0.36 17.77 11.50
C GLU A 19 1.57 18.61 11.97
N THR A 20 1.50 19.92 11.78
CA THR A 20 2.52 20.82 12.38
C THR A 20 2.27 20.98 13.87
N GLN A 21 3.31 21.28 14.65
CA GLN A 21 3.16 21.53 16.09
C GLN A 21 2.13 22.64 16.37
N ASN A 22 2.10 23.69 15.55
CA ASN A 22 1.14 24.78 15.67
C ASN A 22 -0.30 24.31 15.44
N THR A 23 -0.52 23.41 14.47
CA THR A 23 -1.83 22.80 14.21
C THR A 23 -2.30 22.00 15.42
N VAL A 24 -1.41 21.16 15.98
CA VAL A 24 -1.74 20.34 17.16
C VAL A 24 -2.02 21.21 18.39
N ARG A 25 -1.19 22.23 18.68
CA ARG A 25 -1.37 23.15 19.82
C ARG A 25 -2.70 23.88 19.78
N ARG A 26 -3.11 24.40 18.62
CA ARG A 26 -4.36 25.15 18.46
C ARG A 26 -5.61 24.31 18.73
N ARG A 27 -5.49 22.99 18.64
CA ARG A 27 -6.60 22.05 18.83
C ARG A 27 -6.71 21.51 20.24
N GLY A 28 -5.79 21.89 21.12
CA GLY A 28 -5.75 21.43 22.50
C GLY A 28 -5.23 19.99 22.61
N SER A 29 -4.81 19.64 23.83
CA SER A 29 -4.49 18.25 24.17
C SER A 29 -5.80 17.54 24.48
N ALA A 30 -6.25 16.65 23.59
CA ALA A 30 -7.36 15.76 23.90
C ALA A 30 -6.95 14.83 25.05
N THR A 31 -7.83 14.62 26.02
CA THR A 31 -7.70 13.54 27.00
C THR A 31 -8.01 12.21 26.30
N GLY A 32 -6.98 11.45 25.93
CA GLY A 32 -7.16 10.18 25.22
C GLY A 32 -6.00 9.81 24.28
N PRO A 33 -6.22 8.83 23.37
CA PRO A 33 -5.21 8.45 22.38
C PRO A 33 -4.84 9.64 21.49
N LEU A 34 -3.55 9.75 21.12
CA LEU A 34 -3.07 10.87 20.31
C LEU A 34 -3.71 10.91 18.91
N VAL A 35 -4.10 9.73 18.41
CA VAL A 35 -4.79 9.54 17.14
C VAL A 35 -6.06 8.72 17.38
N PRO A 36 -7.21 9.34 17.68
CA PRO A 36 -8.44 8.60 17.93
C PRO A 36 -8.94 7.85 16.68
N SER A 37 -9.57 6.69 16.92
CA SER A 37 -10.35 5.97 15.92
C SER A 37 -11.56 6.81 15.46
N ALA A 38 -12.11 6.50 14.28
CA ALA A 38 -13.34 7.16 13.85
C ALA A 38 -14.51 6.80 14.79
N ALA A 39 -15.32 7.79 15.15
CA ALA A 39 -16.38 7.63 16.14
C ALA A 39 -17.46 6.62 15.72
N THR A 40 -17.81 6.58 14.43
CA THR A 40 -18.88 5.71 13.92
C THR A 40 -18.33 4.58 13.06
N GLY A 41 -18.99 3.42 13.08
CA GLY A 41 -18.65 2.31 12.20
C GLY A 41 -18.81 2.63 10.71
N ALA A 42 -19.74 3.53 10.35
CA ALA A 42 -19.92 3.98 8.98
C ALA A 42 -18.73 4.82 8.49
N GLN A 43 -18.22 5.74 9.33
CA GLN A 43 -17.01 6.49 9.03
C GLN A 43 -15.79 5.56 8.91
N ARG A 44 -15.66 4.53 9.78
CA ARG A 44 -14.57 3.54 9.66
C ARG A 44 -14.60 2.80 8.32
N ARG A 45 -15.78 2.34 7.87
CA ARG A 45 -15.93 1.68 6.56
C ARG A 45 -15.62 2.61 5.40
N PHE A 46 -16.06 3.87 5.49
CA PHE A 46 -15.74 4.89 4.48
C PHE A 46 -14.22 5.13 4.39
N GLU A 47 -13.55 5.31 5.52
CA GLU A 47 -12.10 5.48 5.59
C GLU A 47 -11.35 4.26 5.07
N ALA A 48 -11.82 3.05 5.35
CA ALA A 48 -11.24 1.81 4.82
C ALA A 48 -11.34 1.71 3.29
N ALA A 49 -12.49 2.06 2.72
CA ALA A 49 -12.66 2.13 1.27
C ALA A 49 -11.77 3.22 0.64
N LEU A 50 -11.63 4.37 1.32
CA LEU A 50 -10.73 5.43 0.89
C LEU A 50 -9.26 5.01 0.94
N LEU A 51 -8.82 4.28 1.98
CA LEU A 51 -7.46 3.71 2.04
C LEU A 51 -7.19 2.79 0.85
N THR A 52 -8.17 1.97 0.46
CA THR A 52 -8.06 1.12 -0.73
C THR A 52 -7.83 1.97 -2.00
N ALA A 53 -8.57 3.07 -2.14
CA ALA A 53 -8.35 4.01 -3.25
C ALA A 53 -6.98 4.69 -3.18
N VAL A 54 -6.49 5.01 -1.98
CA VAL A 54 -5.14 5.55 -1.77
C VAL A 54 -4.06 4.55 -2.22
N HIS A 55 -4.17 3.27 -1.85
CA HIS A 55 -3.23 2.24 -2.31
C HIS A 55 -3.22 2.11 -3.84
N ARG A 56 -4.41 2.06 -4.47
CA ARG A 56 -4.51 2.05 -5.95
C ARG A 56 -3.86 3.29 -6.58
N ALA A 57 -4.06 4.46 -5.99
CA ALA A 57 -3.46 5.71 -6.47
C ALA A 57 -1.94 5.69 -6.34
N MET A 58 -1.39 5.21 -5.22
CA MET A 58 0.05 5.02 -5.03
C MET A 58 0.63 4.03 -6.04
N ALA A 59 -0.04 2.90 -6.27
CA ALA A 59 0.37 1.91 -7.26
C ALA A 59 0.37 2.49 -8.68
N ARG A 60 -0.64 3.29 -9.03
CA ARG A 60 -0.73 3.99 -10.32
C ARG A 60 0.37 5.05 -10.48
N MET A 61 0.64 5.83 -9.44
CA MET A 61 1.74 6.81 -9.44
C MET A 61 3.09 6.13 -9.67
N ARG A 62 3.32 4.97 -9.03
CA ARG A 62 4.52 4.15 -9.24
C ARG A 62 4.64 3.69 -10.69
N ARG A 63 3.57 3.14 -11.27
CA ARG A 63 3.54 2.71 -12.68
C ARG A 63 3.82 3.85 -13.65
N ARG A 64 3.30 5.05 -13.36
CA ARG A 64 3.45 6.25 -14.21
C ARG A 64 4.69 7.10 -13.88
N ARG A 65 5.55 6.67 -12.95
CA ARG A 65 6.77 7.37 -12.53
C ARG A 65 6.55 8.85 -12.18
N VAL A 66 5.48 9.12 -11.43
CA VAL A 66 5.20 10.47 -10.93
C VAL A 66 6.37 10.95 -10.09
N ALA A 67 6.79 12.22 -10.27
CA ALA A 67 7.98 12.79 -9.62
C ALA A 67 7.91 12.81 -8.08
N VAL A 68 6.72 12.66 -7.51
CA VAL A 68 6.48 12.62 -6.06
C VAL A 68 6.49 11.17 -5.59
N ARG A 69 7.18 10.89 -4.48
CA ARG A 69 7.14 9.57 -3.84
C ARG A 69 5.68 9.18 -3.57
N PRO A 70 5.20 8.00 -3.99
CA PRO A 70 3.83 7.55 -3.71
C PRO A 70 3.38 7.72 -2.25
N THR A 71 4.24 7.45 -1.26
CA THR A 71 3.88 7.63 0.17
C THR A 71 3.72 9.09 0.60
N ALA A 72 4.16 10.05 -0.21
CA ALA A 72 3.90 11.47 -0.01
C ALA A 72 2.55 11.93 -0.58
N LEU A 73 1.74 11.01 -1.15
CA LEU A 73 0.38 11.30 -1.64
C LEU A 73 -0.44 12.02 -0.56
N ILE A 74 -0.45 11.53 0.67
CA ILE A 74 -1.02 12.21 1.84
C ILE A 74 0.13 12.61 2.77
N GLY A 75 0.49 13.90 2.75
CA GLY A 75 1.55 14.43 3.60
C GLY A 75 1.11 14.75 5.02
N CYS A 76 -0.20 14.90 5.24
CA CYS A 76 -0.77 15.22 6.54
C CYS A 76 -2.23 14.74 6.65
N VAL A 77 -2.55 14.20 7.81
CA VAL A 77 -3.86 13.74 8.26
C VAL A 77 -4.28 14.61 9.43
N GLN A 78 -5.19 15.53 9.18
CA GLN A 78 -5.69 16.47 10.16
C GLN A 78 -6.90 15.88 10.89
N LEU A 79 -6.74 15.52 12.16
CA LEU A 79 -7.78 14.89 12.98
C LEU A 79 -8.75 15.94 13.52
N ASP A 80 -9.88 16.17 12.86
CA ASP A 80 -10.96 17.01 13.39
C ASP A 80 -12.02 16.14 14.10
N GLU A 81 -12.78 16.73 15.02
CA GLU A 81 -13.86 16.02 15.73
C GLU A 81 -14.98 15.60 14.77
N ARG A 82 -15.19 16.38 13.70
CA ARG A 82 -16.31 16.16 12.77
C ARG A 82 -15.91 15.50 11.46
N VAL A 83 -14.77 15.89 10.89
CA VAL A 83 -14.36 15.48 9.54
C VAL A 83 -12.85 15.23 9.48
N LEU A 84 -12.45 14.05 9.00
CA LEU A 84 -11.04 13.76 8.79
C LEU A 84 -10.50 14.62 7.63
N GLY A 85 -9.51 15.47 7.91
CA GLY A 85 -8.85 16.28 6.89
C GLY A 85 -7.64 15.55 6.30
N LEU A 86 -7.47 15.55 4.99
CA LEU A 86 -6.29 15.00 4.31
C LEU A 86 -5.64 16.10 3.48
N ARG A 87 -4.34 16.34 3.68
CA ARG A 87 -3.54 17.18 2.79
C ARG A 87 -2.88 16.30 1.75
N VAL A 88 -3.42 16.38 0.54
CA VAL A 88 -2.93 15.62 -0.61
C VAL A 88 -1.92 16.45 -1.39
N HIS A 89 -0.82 15.85 -1.81
CA HIS A 89 0.15 16.54 -2.66
C HIS A 89 -0.48 16.88 -4.02
N ASP A 90 -0.26 18.10 -4.54
CA ASP A 90 -0.96 18.59 -5.73
C ASP A 90 -0.75 17.69 -6.96
N ALA A 91 0.49 17.26 -7.22
CA ALA A 91 0.82 16.29 -8.27
C ALA A 91 0.20 14.89 -8.11
N ALA A 92 -0.30 14.55 -6.92
CA ALA A 92 -0.94 13.26 -6.63
C ALA A 92 -2.47 13.34 -6.56
N LEU A 93 -3.03 14.56 -6.56
CA LEU A 93 -4.46 14.79 -6.37
C LEU A 93 -5.31 14.13 -7.46
N ASP A 94 -4.92 14.28 -8.73
CA ASP A 94 -5.69 13.72 -9.85
C ASP A 94 -5.67 12.19 -9.84
N HIS A 95 -4.56 11.58 -9.41
CA HIS A 95 -4.45 10.13 -9.23
C HIS A 95 -5.37 9.64 -8.12
N LEU A 96 -5.39 10.31 -6.97
CA LEU A 96 -6.31 9.96 -5.88
C LEU A 96 -7.77 10.08 -6.32
N LEU A 97 -8.13 11.19 -6.98
CA LEU A 97 -9.52 11.43 -7.40
C LEU A 97 -9.96 10.44 -8.48
N ALA A 98 -9.08 10.05 -9.41
CA ALA A 98 -9.38 9.05 -10.41
C ALA A 98 -9.67 7.66 -9.80
N GLU A 99 -8.96 7.30 -8.73
CA GLU A 99 -9.11 6.01 -8.05
C GLU A 99 -10.18 6.00 -6.94
N ALA A 100 -10.57 7.17 -6.44
CA ALA A 100 -11.56 7.34 -5.38
C ALA A 100 -12.98 7.59 -5.93
N LEU A 101 -13.13 8.41 -6.96
CA LEU A 101 -14.45 8.75 -7.49
C LEU A 101 -15.08 7.53 -8.19
N PRO A 102 -16.38 7.26 -7.98
CA PRO A 102 -17.03 6.13 -8.62
C PRO A 102 -17.01 6.28 -10.14
N SER A 103 -16.63 5.22 -10.85
CA SER A 103 -16.74 5.17 -12.30
C SER A 103 -17.20 3.80 -12.77
N LEU A 104 -17.90 3.76 -13.90
CA LEU A 104 -18.31 2.51 -14.55
C LEU A 104 -17.37 2.27 -15.73
N ALA A 105 -16.63 1.17 -15.68
CA ALA A 105 -15.71 0.77 -16.75
C ALA A 105 -15.85 -0.73 -17.00
N GLY A 106 -16.13 -1.12 -18.25
CA GLY A 106 -16.25 -2.54 -18.62
C GLY A 106 -17.41 -3.29 -17.93
N GLY A 107 -18.44 -2.57 -17.45
CA GLY A 107 -19.54 -3.15 -16.68
C GLY A 107 -19.25 -3.31 -15.18
N GLU A 108 -18.05 -2.95 -14.74
CA GLU A 108 -17.62 -2.98 -13.34
C GLU A 108 -17.65 -1.58 -12.71
N LEU A 109 -17.90 -1.54 -11.41
CA LEU A 109 -17.81 -0.32 -10.61
C LEU A 109 -16.38 -0.20 -10.06
N LEU A 110 -15.68 0.85 -10.47
CA LEU A 110 -14.42 1.30 -9.88
C LEU A 110 -14.69 2.44 -8.90
N GLY A 111 -13.68 2.80 -8.09
CA GLY A 111 -13.81 3.87 -7.10
C GLY A 111 -14.38 3.43 -5.76
N VAL A 112 -14.78 4.41 -4.94
CA VAL A 112 -15.44 4.23 -3.65
C VAL A 112 -16.95 4.39 -3.85
N PRO A 113 -17.76 3.31 -3.80
CA PRO A 113 -19.21 3.36 -3.97
C PRO A 113 -19.90 4.49 -3.20
N GLY A 114 -20.75 5.26 -3.87
CA GLY A 114 -21.52 6.35 -3.25
C GLY A 114 -20.72 7.61 -2.94
N LEU A 115 -19.42 7.65 -3.25
CA LEU A 115 -18.60 8.83 -3.02
C LEU A 115 -19.01 9.97 -3.96
N ARG A 116 -19.12 11.18 -3.41
CA ARG A 116 -19.46 12.42 -4.12
C ARG A 116 -18.54 13.55 -3.66
N ALA A 117 -18.11 14.37 -4.61
CA ALA A 117 -17.22 15.49 -4.38
C ALA A 117 -17.99 16.81 -4.28
N HIS A 118 -17.78 17.56 -3.20
CA HIS A 118 -18.46 18.82 -2.91
C HIS A 118 -17.40 19.93 -2.76
N PRO A 119 -17.19 20.77 -3.78
CA PRO A 119 -16.13 21.77 -3.77
C PRO A 119 -16.45 22.94 -2.82
N GLY A 120 -15.67 23.06 -1.75
CA GLY A 120 -15.64 24.19 -0.83
C GLY A 120 -14.86 25.39 -1.40
N ARG A 121 -14.51 26.37 -0.57
CA ARG A 121 -13.72 27.55 -1.01
C ARG A 121 -12.25 27.18 -1.27
N ASP A 122 -11.66 26.46 -0.34
CA ASP A 122 -10.24 26.09 -0.24
C ASP A 122 -10.04 24.60 0.08
N HIS A 123 -11.08 23.80 -0.10
CA HIS A 123 -11.10 22.37 0.17
C HIS A 123 -12.10 21.65 -0.73
N LEU A 124 -11.99 20.33 -0.78
CA LEU A 124 -12.93 19.43 -1.45
C LEU A 124 -13.47 18.42 -0.44
N ASP A 125 -14.76 18.47 -0.14
CA ASP A 125 -15.41 17.49 0.74
C ASP A 125 -15.80 16.25 -0.08
N LEU A 126 -15.25 15.10 0.31
CA LEU A 126 -15.58 13.79 -0.22
C LEU A 126 -16.56 13.12 0.74
N ARG A 127 -17.81 12.95 0.28
CA ARG A 127 -18.91 12.42 1.10
C ARG A 127 -19.43 11.11 0.53
N ALA A 128 -19.69 10.16 1.41
CA ALA A 128 -20.40 8.92 1.12
C ALA A 128 -21.47 8.67 2.21
N PRO A 129 -22.41 7.73 2.02
CA PRO A 129 -23.39 7.40 3.06
C PRO A 129 -22.73 7.04 4.39
N GLY A 130 -22.85 7.93 5.38
CA GLY A 130 -22.33 7.74 6.73
C GLY A 130 -20.83 8.03 6.92
N GLY A 131 -20.17 8.66 5.94
CA GLY A 131 -18.80 9.13 6.12
C GLY A 131 -18.40 10.34 5.28
N GLU A 132 -17.47 11.13 5.81
CA GLU A 132 -16.94 12.33 5.17
C GLU A 132 -15.45 12.50 5.44
N VAL A 133 -14.72 12.94 4.41
CA VAL A 133 -13.31 13.34 4.46
C VAL A 133 -13.16 14.63 3.69
N ARG A 134 -12.31 15.53 4.20
CA ARG A 134 -12.01 16.82 3.57
C ARG A 134 -10.61 16.81 2.97
N LEU A 135 -10.49 17.03 1.66
CA LEU A 135 -9.19 17.29 1.04
C LEU A 135 -8.82 18.77 1.21
N LEU A 136 -7.78 19.03 1.99
CA LEU A 136 -7.34 20.37 2.37
C LEU A 136 -6.48 21.00 1.26
N GLY A 137 -6.70 22.28 0.98
CA GLY A 137 -5.93 23.04 -0.02
C GLY A 137 -6.43 22.85 -1.46
N VAL A 138 -7.49 22.07 -1.67
CA VAL A 138 -8.09 21.85 -3.00
C VAL A 138 -9.09 22.96 -3.29
N SER A 139 -8.66 24.00 -3.99
CA SER A 139 -9.53 25.12 -4.38
C SER A 139 -10.58 24.70 -5.44
N ARG A 140 -11.65 25.50 -5.57
CA ARG A 140 -12.63 25.32 -6.67
C ARG A 140 -12.00 25.36 -8.06
N GLN A 141 -10.96 26.16 -8.24
CA GLN A 141 -10.25 26.25 -9.51
C GLN A 141 -9.48 24.96 -9.79
N ARG A 142 -8.74 24.45 -8.79
CA ARG A 142 -7.99 23.20 -8.92
C ARG A 142 -8.91 22.00 -9.18
N TRP A 143 -10.06 21.95 -8.52
CA TRP A 143 -11.10 20.95 -8.79
C TRP A 143 -11.63 21.03 -10.23
N ARG A 144 -11.93 22.24 -10.72
CA ARG A 144 -12.36 22.44 -12.12
C ARG A 144 -11.29 21.98 -13.12
N GLN A 145 -10.03 22.28 -12.86
CA GLN A 145 -8.91 21.81 -13.68
C GLN A 145 -8.82 20.27 -13.70
N ALA A 146 -8.96 19.62 -12.55
CA ALA A 146 -8.98 18.15 -12.45
C ALA A 146 -10.13 17.55 -13.28
N ARG A 147 -11.31 18.17 -13.22
CA ARG A 147 -12.48 17.76 -14.04
C ARG A 147 -12.22 17.89 -15.53
N THR A 148 -11.60 18.98 -15.98
CA THR A 148 -11.25 19.16 -17.40
C THR A 148 -10.14 18.22 -17.87
N ALA A 149 -9.27 17.76 -16.97
CA ALA A 149 -8.19 16.83 -17.27
C ALA A 149 -8.64 15.36 -17.43
N GLY A 150 -9.95 15.09 -17.41
CA GLY A 150 -10.49 13.76 -17.70
C GLY A 150 -10.79 12.90 -16.47
N LEU A 151 -10.99 13.51 -15.28
CA LEU A 151 -11.60 12.76 -14.17
C LEU A 151 -12.95 12.16 -14.61
N PRO A 152 -13.26 10.92 -14.19
CA PRO A 152 -14.47 10.24 -14.60
C PRO A 152 -15.69 11.12 -14.35
N PRO A 153 -16.68 11.18 -15.27
CA PRO A 153 -17.88 11.97 -15.07
C PRO A 153 -18.48 11.55 -13.72
N GLY A 154 -18.60 12.51 -12.80
CA GLY A 154 -19.10 12.21 -11.47
C GLY A 154 -20.47 11.56 -11.64
N PRO A 155 -20.78 10.48 -10.91
CA PRO A 155 -22.10 9.90 -10.96
C PRO A 155 -23.13 10.97 -10.57
N GLY A 156 -24.33 10.88 -11.14
CA GLY A 156 -25.43 11.78 -10.78
C GLY A 156 -25.73 11.75 -9.28
N GLU A 157 -26.62 12.64 -8.85
CA GLU A 157 -27.07 12.70 -7.44
C GLU A 157 -27.67 11.35 -6.99
N GLN A 158 -28.24 10.59 -7.92
CA GLN A 158 -28.78 9.26 -7.65
C GLN A 158 -27.69 8.18 -7.69
N LEU A 159 -27.72 7.26 -6.72
CA LEU A 159 -26.83 6.11 -6.68
C LEU A 159 -27.15 5.12 -7.80
N HIS A 160 -26.12 4.74 -8.56
CA HIS A 160 -26.24 3.67 -9.55
C HIS A 160 -26.58 2.32 -8.88
N PRO A 161 -27.34 1.40 -9.51
CA PRO A 161 -27.62 0.07 -8.93
C PRO A 161 -26.38 -0.71 -8.51
N LEU A 162 -25.28 -0.63 -9.29
CA LEU A 162 -24.01 -1.25 -8.94
C LEU A 162 -23.36 -0.61 -7.70
N GLU A 163 -23.48 0.71 -7.51
CA GLU A 163 -23.02 1.38 -6.28
C GLU A 163 -23.79 0.87 -5.07
N ARG A 164 -25.12 0.71 -5.16
CA ARG A 164 -25.95 0.16 -4.08
C ARG A 164 -25.55 -1.27 -3.70
N ARG A 165 -25.25 -2.11 -4.71
CA ARG A 165 -24.77 -3.48 -4.49
C ARG A 165 -23.39 -3.48 -3.81
N ALA A 166 -22.47 -2.65 -4.28
CA ALA A 166 -21.12 -2.56 -3.73
C ALA A 166 -21.09 -1.99 -2.30
N LEU A 167 -21.95 -1.01 -1.98
CA LEU A 167 -22.12 -0.50 -0.62
C LEU A 167 -22.55 -1.60 0.37
N ARG A 168 -23.37 -2.56 -0.06
CA ARG A 168 -23.74 -3.71 0.77
C ARG A 168 -22.58 -4.70 0.94
N ALA A 169 -21.76 -4.88 -0.09
CA ALA A 169 -20.60 -5.77 -0.06
C ALA A 169 -19.41 -5.23 0.77
N GLN A 170 -19.28 -3.91 0.92
CA GLN A 170 -18.23 -3.27 1.72
C GLN A 170 -18.21 -3.67 3.21
N ALA A 171 -19.24 -4.36 3.71
CA ALA A 171 -19.30 -4.85 5.08
C ALA A 171 -18.17 -5.85 5.45
N ALA A 172 -17.46 -6.42 4.46
CA ALA A 172 -16.45 -7.45 4.67
C ALA A 172 -15.03 -6.94 4.98
N LEU A 173 -14.74 -5.64 4.83
CA LEU A 173 -13.40 -5.12 5.10
C LEU A 173 -13.14 -5.02 6.61
N PRO A 174 -11.91 -5.28 7.10
CA PRO A 174 -11.49 -5.00 8.48
C PRO A 174 -11.39 -3.49 8.72
N ALA A 175 -12.54 -2.83 8.74
CA ALA A 175 -12.67 -1.39 8.61
C ALA A 175 -12.01 -0.61 9.75
N GLU A 176 -11.94 -1.20 10.94
CA GLU A 176 -11.26 -0.61 12.09
C GLU A 176 -9.75 -0.51 11.88
N LEU A 177 -9.10 -1.60 11.44
CA LEU A 177 -7.67 -1.62 11.14
C LEU A 177 -7.34 -0.65 10.02
N MET A 178 -8.09 -0.72 8.90
CA MET A 178 -7.84 0.14 7.73
C MET A 178 -8.09 1.63 8.02
N SER A 179 -9.14 1.98 8.78
CA SER A 179 -9.36 3.35 9.25
C SER A 179 -8.21 3.81 10.16
N GLY A 180 -7.75 2.94 11.06
CA GLY A 180 -6.59 3.18 11.91
C GLY A 180 -5.32 3.48 11.13
N VAL A 181 -5.05 2.72 10.07
CA VAL A 181 -3.91 2.91 9.15
C VAL A 181 -4.03 4.23 8.40
N LEU A 182 -5.18 4.54 7.78
CA LEU A 182 -5.38 5.80 7.05
C LEU A 182 -5.09 7.01 7.94
N ARG A 183 -5.54 6.96 9.20
CA ARG A 183 -5.34 8.05 10.18
C ARG A 183 -3.88 8.26 10.58
N ARG A 184 -3.02 7.28 10.28
CA ARG A 184 -1.59 7.24 10.62
C ARG A 184 -0.70 7.10 9.40
N LEU A 185 -1.23 7.32 8.20
CA LEU A 185 -0.53 7.12 6.94
C LEU A 185 0.84 7.83 6.85
N PRO A 186 1.06 9.00 7.49
CA PRO A 186 2.38 9.63 7.55
C PRO A 186 3.47 8.83 8.28
N LEU A 187 3.14 7.77 9.02
CA LEU A 187 4.13 6.85 9.58
C LEU A 187 4.97 6.16 8.50
N TRP A 188 4.49 6.04 7.25
CA TRP A 188 5.27 5.48 6.14
C TRP A 188 6.06 6.53 5.36
N ARG A 189 6.20 7.75 5.90
CA ARG A 189 7.01 8.80 5.28
C ARG A 189 8.42 8.29 4.98
N GLY A 190 8.87 8.53 3.75
CA GLY A 190 10.20 8.14 3.29
C GLY A 190 10.25 6.77 2.61
N ALA A 191 9.23 5.92 2.76
CA ALA A 191 9.11 4.73 1.94
C ALA A 191 8.86 5.11 0.46
N ALA A 192 9.36 4.30 -0.47
CA ALA A 192 9.21 4.56 -1.90
C ALA A 192 7.76 4.32 -2.35
N TRP A 193 7.13 3.25 -1.85
CA TRP A 193 5.72 2.94 -2.05
C TRP A 193 5.17 2.23 -0.82
N LEU A 194 3.84 2.24 -0.68
CA LEU A 194 3.09 1.50 0.33
C LEU A 194 1.92 0.82 -0.40
N ASP A 195 1.71 -0.45 -0.09
CA ASP A 195 0.59 -1.24 -0.56
C ASP A 195 -0.02 -2.00 0.61
N GLY A 196 -1.24 -2.49 0.45
CA GLY A 196 -1.90 -3.28 1.48
C GLY A 196 -2.95 -4.21 0.95
N VAL A 197 -2.95 -5.42 1.50
CA VAL A 197 -3.83 -6.53 1.15
C VAL A 197 -4.63 -6.92 2.38
N VAL A 198 -5.89 -7.28 2.16
CA VAL A 198 -6.76 -7.84 3.21
C VAL A 198 -6.77 -9.35 3.05
N VAL A 199 -6.39 -10.07 4.12
CA VAL A 199 -6.38 -11.54 4.17
C VAL A 199 -7.25 -11.98 5.34
N GLY A 200 -8.50 -12.34 5.03
CA GLY A 200 -9.50 -12.62 6.05
C GLY A 200 -9.85 -11.36 6.85
N ASP A 201 -9.60 -11.40 8.16
CA ASP A 201 -9.79 -10.30 9.10
C ASP A 201 -8.50 -9.50 9.37
N THR A 202 -7.40 -9.86 8.70
CA THR A 202 -6.10 -9.20 8.85
C THR A 202 -5.83 -8.21 7.72
N VAL A 203 -5.01 -7.21 8.01
CA VAL A 203 -4.48 -6.25 7.03
C VAL A 203 -2.97 -6.41 6.96
N GLU A 204 -2.47 -6.81 5.80
CA GLU A 204 -1.04 -6.89 5.54
C GLU A 204 -0.61 -5.64 4.77
N LEU A 205 0.37 -4.91 5.30
CA LEU A 205 0.93 -3.72 4.68
C LEU A 205 2.35 -4.01 4.23
N TYR A 206 2.70 -3.54 3.04
CA TYR A 206 4.01 -3.76 2.43
C TYR A 206 4.58 -2.45 1.90
N TRP A 207 5.87 -2.23 2.08
CA TRP A 207 6.54 -1.05 1.56
C TRP A 207 8.02 -1.30 1.30
N ARG A 208 8.65 -0.44 0.50
CA ARG A 208 10.11 -0.47 0.26
C ARG A 208 10.78 0.78 0.79
N GLY A 209 11.94 0.61 1.44
CA GLY A 209 12.70 1.71 2.03
C GLY A 209 11.98 2.36 3.24
N GLY A 210 12.41 3.56 3.62
CA GLY A 210 11.77 4.31 4.71
C GLY A 210 11.89 3.65 6.10
N PRO A 211 10.83 3.71 6.94
CA PRO A 211 10.91 3.28 8.34
C PRO A 211 11.09 1.76 8.46
N PRO A 212 11.77 1.29 9.51
CA PRO A 212 11.82 -0.12 9.84
C PRO A 212 10.45 -0.71 10.21
N ASP A 213 10.19 -1.93 9.77
CA ASP A 213 8.98 -2.72 10.04
C ASP A 213 8.78 -2.99 11.53
N ASP A 214 9.83 -3.39 12.25
CA ASP A 214 9.78 -3.62 13.71
C ASP A 214 9.31 -2.37 14.47
N SER A 215 9.74 -1.20 14.00
CA SER A 215 9.46 0.09 14.60
C SER A 215 8.04 0.54 14.29
N VAL A 216 7.59 0.39 13.03
CA VAL A 216 6.19 0.66 12.65
C VAL A 216 5.24 -0.27 13.39
N ALA A 217 5.55 -1.57 13.50
CA ALA A 217 4.75 -2.53 14.26
C ALA A 217 4.61 -2.12 15.73
N ALA A 218 5.73 -1.84 16.41
CA ALA A 218 5.71 -1.41 17.80
C ALA A 218 4.93 -0.09 17.99
N ILE A 219 5.06 0.88 17.08
CA ILE A 219 4.30 2.13 17.13
C ILE A 219 2.80 1.86 16.98
N LEU A 220 2.40 1.02 16.02
CA LEU A 220 1.00 0.72 15.74
C LEU A 220 0.32 -0.12 16.84
N ALA A 221 1.06 -0.99 17.53
CA ALA A 221 0.50 -1.83 18.59
C ALA A 221 0.58 -1.18 19.99
N ASP A 222 1.74 -0.61 20.32
CA ASP A 222 2.14 -0.42 21.73
C ASP A 222 2.37 1.06 22.11
N SER A 223 2.17 2.00 21.19
CA SER A 223 2.38 3.43 21.46
C SER A 223 1.09 4.20 21.76
N SER A 224 1.24 5.41 22.29
CA SER A 224 0.18 6.43 22.38
C SER A 224 -0.40 6.86 21.02
N CYS A 225 0.27 6.54 19.92
CA CYS A 225 -0.23 6.63 18.55
C CYS A 225 -0.71 5.28 18.00
N GLY A 226 -0.80 4.21 18.78
CA GLY A 226 -1.21 2.89 18.33
C GLY A 226 -2.65 2.84 17.84
N ILE A 227 -2.99 1.84 17.04
CA ILE A 227 -4.37 1.52 16.66
C ILE A 227 -4.99 0.74 17.82
N PRO A 228 -6.08 1.22 18.44
CA PRO A 228 -6.71 0.52 19.56
C PRO A 228 -7.10 -0.92 19.19
N GLY A 229 -6.96 -1.85 20.14
CA GLY A 229 -7.39 -3.24 19.95
C GLY A 229 -6.65 -3.96 18.82
N THR A 230 -5.40 -3.59 18.52
CA THR A 230 -4.64 -4.14 17.38
C THR A 230 -3.35 -4.77 17.85
N VAL A 231 -3.04 -5.95 17.31
CA VAL A 231 -1.69 -6.51 17.31
C VAL A 231 -1.06 -6.19 15.95
N ALA A 232 0.19 -5.76 15.96
CA ALA A 232 0.98 -5.51 14.77
C ALA A 232 2.25 -6.37 14.83
N LEU A 233 2.43 -7.23 13.83
CA LEU A 233 3.59 -8.10 13.73
C LEU A 233 4.43 -7.67 12.51
N PRO A 234 5.73 -7.41 12.67
CA PRO A 234 6.60 -7.15 11.53
C PRO A 234 6.74 -8.42 10.69
N HIS A 235 6.74 -8.24 9.38
CA HIS A 235 6.89 -9.31 8.40
C HIS A 235 7.91 -8.86 7.35
N GLY A 236 9.13 -9.38 7.45
CA GLY A 236 10.17 -9.12 6.47
C GLY A 236 9.96 -9.98 5.22
N VAL A 237 9.90 -9.33 4.07
CA VAL A 237 9.93 -10.00 2.75
C VAL A 237 11.35 -9.84 2.18
N HIS A 238 11.77 -10.76 1.31
CA HIS A 238 13.05 -10.62 0.61
C HIS A 238 13.14 -9.29 -0.17
N ASP A 239 14.36 -8.84 -0.47
CA ASP A 239 14.66 -7.67 -1.33
C ASP A 239 14.26 -6.27 -0.80
N ALA A 240 14.61 -5.99 0.46
CA ALA A 240 14.38 -4.68 1.12
C ALA A 240 12.90 -4.26 1.23
N ILE A 241 11.97 -5.18 0.96
CA ILE A 241 10.55 -5.03 1.21
C ILE A 241 10.29 -5.32 2.68
N ARG A 242 9.67 -4.35 3.33
CA ARG A 242 9.26 -4.38 4.72
C ARG A 242 7.75 -4.60 4.75
N GLY A 243 7.26 -5.22 5.81
CA GLY A 243 5.84 -5.41 5.98
C GLY A 243 5.40 -5.49 7.42
N VAL A 244 4.12 -5.26 7.65
CA VAL A 244 3.45 -5.41 8.94
C VAL A 244 2.09 -6.07 8.72
N VAL A 245 1.81 -7.09 9.50
CA VAL A 245 0.48 -7.72 9.59
C VAL A 245 -0.24 -7.14 10.79
N LEU A 246 -1.46 -6.65 10.56
CA LEU A 246 -2.36 -6.11 11.57
C LEU A 246 -3.52 -7.07 11.78
N SER A 247 -3.84 -7.35 13.04
CA SER A 247 -5.00 -8.17 13.42
C SER A 247 -5.71 -7.54 14.60
N ALA A 248 -7.04 -7.57 14.58
CA ALA A 248 -7.85 -7.10 15.70
C ALA A 248 -7.78 -8.09 16.86
N VAL A 249 -7.64 -7.61 18.09
CA VAL A 249 -7.73 -8.41 19.31
C VAL A 249 -8.67 -7.72 20.31
N PRO A 250 -9.46 -8.50 21.07
CA PRO A 250 -10.46 -7.95 21.99
C PRO A 250 -9.83 -7.16 23.14
N GLU A 251 -8.62 -7.52 23.56
CA GLU A 251 -7.91 -6.84 24.64
C GLU A 251 -6.41 -6.83 24.35
N VAL A 252 -5.81 -5.63 24.33
CA VAL A 252 -4.36 -5.47 24.22
C VAL A 252 -3.85 -5.09 25.61
N PRO A 253 -2.93 -5.87 26.21
CA PRO A 253 -2.32 -5.47 27.46
C PRO A 253 -1.59 -4.14 27.26
N HIS A 254 -1.80 -3.18 28.16
CA HIS A 254 -1.09 -1.91 28.12
C HIS A 254 0.42 -2.19 28.26
N ARG A 255 1.18 -1.85 27.23
CA ARG A 255 2.65 -1.92 27.24
C ARG A 255 3.25 -0.55 27.47
N PRO A 256 4.47 -0.46 28.02
CA PRO A 256 5.17 0.81 28.10
C PRO A 256 5.43 1.36 26.70
N GLU A 257 5.41 2.69 26.59
CA GLU A 257 5.64 3.41 25.34
C GLU A 257 7.00 3.00 24.72
N PRO A 258 7.02 2.54 23.45
CA PRO A 258 8.23 1.98 22.84
C PRO A 258 9.16 3.07 22.31
N GLU A 259 9.87 3.78 23.20
CA GLU A 259 10.74 4.90 22.80
C GLU A 259 11.81 4.52 21.76
N TRP A 260 12.33 3.29 21.84
CA TRP A 260 13.28 2.76 20.85
C TRP A 260 12.71 2.76 19.42
N ALA A 261 11.40 2.50 19.28
CA ALA A 261 10.74 2.42 17.99
C ALA A 261 10.66 3.81 17.34
N TRP A 262 10.39 4.86 18.13
CA TRP A 262 10.41 6.23 17.65
C TRP A 262 11.80 6.67 17.20
N THR A 263 12.86 6.32 17.95
CA THR A 263 14.23 6.62 17.56
C THR A 263 14.60 5.96 16.23
N LYS A 264 14.31 4.66 16.07
CA LYS A 264 14.55 3.94 14.82
C LYS A 264 13.71 4.47 13.66
N TRP A 265 12.43 4.75 13.91
CA TRP A 265 11.52 5.34 12.93
C TRP A 265 12.06 6.68 12.43
N LEU A 266 12.51 7.57 13.33
CA LEU A 266 13.06 8.87 12.95
C LEU A 266 14.33 8.71 12.11
N ALA A 267 15.20 7.77 12.47
CA ALA A 267 16.39 7.46 11.68
C ALA A 267 16.04 6.95 10.26
N GLY A 268 14.99 6.12 10.11
CA GLY A 268 14.57 5.58 8.81
C GLY A 268 13.69 6.51 7.96
N THR A 269 13.05 7.51 8.58
CA THR A 269 12.16 8.48 7.91
C THR A 269 12.80 9.86 7.69
N ALA A 270 14.02 10.05 8.19
CA ALA A 270 14.85 11.19 7.80
C ALA A 270 14.85 11.29 6.26
N PRO A 271 14.85 12.50 5.69
CA PRO A 271 14.93 12.66 4.24
C PRO A 271 16.31 12.17 3.77
N GLY A 272 16.45 10.85 3.62
CA GLY A 272 17.53 10.23 2.88
C GLY A 272 17.40 10.65 1.42
N PRO A 273 18.49 10.52 0.63
CA PRO A 273 18.43 10.80 -0.80
C PRO A 273 17.17 10.14 -1.36
N ALA A 274 16.45 10.86 -2.22
CA ALA A 274 15.45 10.23 -3.07
C ALA A 274 16.11 8.99 -3.63
N LEU A 275 15.74 7.81 -3.13
CA LEU A 275 16.01 6.59 -3.86
C LEU A 275 15.31 6.87 -5.18
N THR A 276 16.13 7.13 -6.20
CA THR A 276 15.67 7.25 -7.58
C THR A 276 15.24 5.86 -7.97
N GLU A 277 14.10 5.43 -7.43
CA GLU A 277 13.60 4.10 -7.70
C GLU A 277 13.23 4.09 -9.17
N HIS A 278 14.07 3.42 -9.95
CA HIS A 278 13.71 3.00 -11.28
C HIS A 278 12.64 1.94 -11.02
N ALA A 279 11.37 2.34 -11.00
CA ALA A 279 10.30 1.37 -11.19
C ALA A 279 10.73 0.53 -12.39
N VAL A 280 11.00 -0.76 -12.17
CA VAL A 280 11.45 -1.74 -13.19
C VAL A 280 10.84 -1.32 -14.50
N LEU A 281 11.67 -0.87 -15.45
CA LEU A 281 11.31 0.01 -16.57
C LEU A 281 9.93 -0.33 -17.18
N ALA A 282 8.84 0.12 -16.56
CA ALA A 282 7.53 0.06 -17.14
C ALA A 282 7.59 1.19 -18.15
N ARG A 283 7.73 0.82 -19.43
CA ARG A 283 7.58 1.77 -20.53
C ARG A 283 6.24 2.49 -20.29
N GLU A 284 6.18 3.79 -20.54
CA GLU A 284 4.96 4.56 -20.36
C GLU A 284 3.95 4.07 -21.39
N VAL A 285 3.13 3.12 -20.96
CA VAL A 285 2.15 2.42 -21.78
C VAL A 285 0.81 2.97 -21.35
N ASP A 286 0.19 3.76 -22.22
CA ASP A 286 -1.18 4.26 -22.05
C ASP A 286 -2.17 3.10 -22.21
N LEU A 287 -2.25 2.26 -21.19
CA LEU A 287 -3.23 1.18 -21.03
C LEU A 287 -4.15 1.49 -19.85
N PRO A 288 -5.40 1.00 -19.90
CA PRO A 288 -6.29 1.03 -18.75
C PRO A 288 -5.68 0.23 -17.59
N ASP A 289 -5.78 0.79 -16.39
CA ASP A 289 -5.15 0.22 -15.19
C ASP A 289 -6.02 -0.91 -14.60
N VAL A 290 -6.08 -2.03 -15.32
CA VAL A 290 -6.99 -3.16 -15.03
C VAL A 290 -6.34 -4.26 -14.20
N TRP A 291 -5.02 -4.19 -13.96
CA TRP A 291 -4.22 -5.29 -13.40
C TRP A 291 -4.65 -5.70 -12.00
N GLU A 292 -5.23 -4.79 -11.23
CA GLU A 292 -5.68 -5.05 -9.85
C GLU A 292 -7.13 -5.56 -9.76
N GLN A 293 -7.85 -5.65 -10.88
CA GLN A 293 -9.18 -6.27 -10.88
C GLN A 293 -9.02 -7.75 -10.53
N PRO A 294 -9.83 -8.31 -9.60
CA PRO A 294 -9.69 -9.71 -9.16
C PRO A 294 -9.68 -10.72 -10.31
N ALA A 295 -10.54 -10.51 -11.32
CA ALA A 295 -10.60 -11.35 -12.51
C ALA A 295 -9.30 -11.30 -13.33
N VAL A 296 -8.68 -10.13 -13.46
CA VAL A 296 -7.42 -9.95 -14.19
C VAL A 296 -6.24 -10.51 -13.39
N ARG A 297 -6.20 -10.30 -12.06
CA ARG A 297 -5.21 -10.91 -11.17
C ARG A 297 -5.25 -12.44 -11.27
N GLN A 298 -6.45 -13.01 -11.27
CA GLN A 298 -6.64 -14.45 -11.43
C GLN A 298 -6.19 -14.93 -12.80
N ALA A 299 -6.56 -14.25 -13.89
CA ALA A 299 -6.14 -14.59 -15.24
C ALA A 299 -4.60 -14.55 -15.38
N LEU A 300 -3.95 -13.51 -14.86
CA LEU A 300 -2.51 -13.39 -14.84
C LEU A 300 -1.85 -14.53 -14.07
N ALA A 301 -2.35 -14.86 -12.87
CA ALA A 301 -1.82 -15.95 -12.06
C ALA A 301 -1.90 -17.31 -12.77
N HIS A 302 -2.92 -17.54 -13.59
CA HIS A 302 -3.09 -18.76 -14.40
C HIS A 302 -2.48 -18.65 -15.80
N ARG A 303 -1.81 -17.54 -16.14
CA ARG A 303 -1.25 -17.24 -17.47
C ARG A 303 -2.31 -17.30 -18.60
N ASP A 304 -3.58 -17.02 -18.27
CA ASP A 304 -4.68 -16.92 -19.24
C ASP A 304 -4.63 -15.57 -19.97
N ILE A 305 -3.73 -15.49 -20.96
CA ILE A 305 -3.52 -14.27 -21.77
C ILE A 305 -4.76 -13.93 -22.60
N SER A 306 -5.54 -14.92 -23.02
CA SER A 306 -6.79 -14.70 -23.74
C SER A 306 -7.76 -13.86 -22.92
N SER A 307 -7.95 -14.19 -21.65
CA SER A 307 -8.79 -13.39 -20.75
C SER A 307 -8.23 -11.99 -20.52
N VAL A 308 -6.90 -11.85 -20.37
CA VAL A 308 -6.25 -10.54 -20.23
C VAL A 308 -6.49 -9.65 -21.45
N TYR A 309 -6.27 -10.16 -22.67
CA TYR A 309 -6.48 -9.38 -23.90
C TYR A 309 -7.96 -9.01 -24.09
N ARG A 310 -8.89 -9.91 -23.77
CA ARG A 310 -10.34 -9.60 -23.84
C ARG A 310 -10.74 -8.47 -22.89
N VAL A 311 -10.16 -8.43 -21.69
CA VAL A 311 -10.40 -7.32 -20.75
C VAL A 311 -9.87 -6.01 -21.34
N LEU A 312 -8.66 -5.99 -21.89
CA LEU A 312 -8.10 -4.80 -22.54
C LEU A 312 -8.97 -4.30 -23.71
N VAL A 313 -9.41 -5.22 -24.59
CA VAL A 313 -10.32 -4.88 -25.71
C VAL A 313 -11.65 -4.32 -25.20
N ARG A 314 -12.22 -4.90 -24.14
CA ARG A 314 -13.44 -4.39 -23.49
C ARG A 314 -13.25 -2.99 -22.90
N HIS A 315 -12.04 -2.67 -22.46
CA HIS A 315 -11.66 -1.33 -22.01
C HIS A 315 -11.22 -0.40 -23.16
N GLY A 316 -11.47 -0.78 -24.41
CA GLY A 316 -11.27 0.07 -25.58
C GLY A 316 -9.85 0.04 -26.16
N VAL A 317 -9.00 -0.88 -25.73
CA VAL A 317 -7.65 -1.04 -26.31
C VAL A 317 -7.76 -1.88 -27.59
N PRO A 318 -7.43 -1.33 -28.78
CA PRO A 318 -7.56 -2.07 -30.03
C PRO A 318 -6.49 -3.18 -30.14
N PRO A 319 -6.79 -4.33 -30.80
CA PRO A 319 -5.83 -5.42 -30.99
C PRO A 319 -4.50 -4.99 -31.62
N ALA A 320 -4.52 -4.12 -32.64
CA ALA A 320 -3.33 -3.50 -33.23
C ALA A 320 -2.43 -2.82 -32.19
N ARG A 321 -3.03 -2.19 -31.16
CA ARG A 321 -2.26 -1.55 -30.08
C ARG A 321 -1.63 -2.58 -29.16
N ILE A 322 -2.35 -3.65 -28.82
CA ILE A 322 -1.81 -4.76 -28.02
C ILE A 322 -0.62 -5.40 -28.75
N ALA A 323 -0.76 -5.62 -30.07
CA ALA A 323 0.30 -6.12 -30.94
C ALA A 323 1.54 -5.22 -30.90
N ALA A 324 1.36 -3.92 -31.11
CA ALA A 324 2.45 -2.93 -31.05
C ALA A 324 3.14 -2.84 -29.67
N LEU A 325 2.39 -3.07 -28.58
CA LEU A 325 2.93 -3.03 -27.22
C LEU A 325 3.73 -4.29 -26.86
N THR A 326 3.24 -5.45 -27.29
CA THR A 326 3.82 -6.77 -26.98
C THR A 326 4.87 -7.23 -27.99
N GLY A 327 4.95 -6.58 -29.15
CA GLY A 327 5.83 -7.01 -30.25
C GLY A 327 5.31 -8.22 -31.03
N GLN A 328 4.05 -8.63 -30.79
CA GLN A 328 3.40 -9.71 -31.53
C GLN A 328 2.81 -9.21 -32.86
N PRO A 329 2.72 -10.06 -33.88
CA PRO A 329 1.86 -9.82 -35.05
C PRO A 329 0.39 -9.63 -34.63
N GLU A 330 -0.32 -8.70 -35.26
CA GLU A 330 -1.74 -8.45 -34.95
C GLU A 330 -2.63 -9.69 -35.15
N VAL A 331 -2.32 -10.52 -36.14
CA VAL A 331 -3.00 -11.80 -36.36
C VAL A 331 -2.86 -12.75 -35.17
N GLU A 332 -1.68 -12.80 -34.54
CA GLU A 332 -1.44 -13.64 -33.36
C GLU A 332 -2.21 -13.11 -32.14
N VAL A 333 -2.28 -11.79 -31.99
CA VAL A 333 -3.11 -11.17 -30.94
C VAL A 333 -4.59 -11.53 -31.12
N LEU A 334 -5.11 -11.50 -32.34
CA LEU A 334 -6.49 -11.89 -32.63
C LEU A 334 -6.74 -13.38 -32.34
N ASP A 335 -5.80 -14.27 -32.68
CA ASP A 335 -5.88 -15.69 -32.32
C ASP A 335 -5.94 -15.89 -30.79
N VAL A 336 -5.10 -15.16 -30.05
CA VAL A 336 -5.08 -15.22 -28.58
C VAL A 336 -6.39 -14.68 -27.99
N VAL A 337 -6.94 -13.59 -28.53
CA VAL A 337 -8.29 -13.10 -28.16
C VAL A 337 -9.36 -14.15 -28.44
N ALA A 338 -9.25 -14.89 -29.55
CA ALA A 338 -10.15 -15.99 -29.90
C ALA A 338 -10.00 -17.23 -28.98
N GLY A 339 -8.90 -17.34 -28.23
CA GLY A 339 -8.71 -18.39 -27.22
C GLY A 339 -7.47 -19.26 -27.44
N LYS A 340 -6.57 -18.90 -28.36
CA LYS A 340 -5.27 -19.58 -28.51
C LYS A 340 -4.43 -19.35 -27.26
N ALA A 341 -3.98 -20.45 -26.64
CA ALA A 341 -3.12 -20.41 -25.47
C ALA A 341 -1.70 -19.91 -25.81
N VAL A 342 -1.07 -19.21 -24.87
CA VAL A 342 0.33 -18.76 -24.95
C VAL A 342 1.11 -19.47 -23.85
N GLU A 343 1.95 -20.43 -24.24
CA GLU A 343 2.71 -21.25 -23.27
C GLU A 343 4.20 -20.92 -23.25
N VAL A 344 4.72 -20.33 -24.33
CA VAL A 344 6.15 -20.05 -24.49
C VAL A 344 6.58 -18.98 -23.47
N TYR A 345 7.53 -19.33 -22.61
CA TYR A 345 8.01 -18.48 -21.53
C TYR A 345 8.48 -17.10 -22.03
N ASP A 346 9.30 -17.06 -23.08
CA ASP A 346 9.81 -15.81 -23.65
C ASP A 346 8.69 -14.91 -24.19
N THR A 347 7.66 -15.52 -24.79
CA THR A 347 6.47 -14.79 -25.24
C THR A 347 5.70 -14.23 -24.06
N LEU A 348 5.53 -14.99 -22.97
CA LEU A 348 4.87 -14.52 -21.75
C LEU A 348 5.63 -13.37 -21.08
N VAL A 349 6.97 -13.45 -21.02
CA VAL A 349 7.83 -12.38 -20.52
C VAL A 349 7.74 -11.15 -21.43
N GLY A 350 7.74 -11.35 -22.75
CA GLY A 350 7.54 -10.29 -23.75
C GLY A 350 6.20 -9.58 -23.61
N ILE A 351 5.12 -10.35 -23.41
CA ILE A 351 3.78 -9.84 -23.11
C ILE A 351 3.80 -9.02 -21.82
N ALA A 352 4.31 -9.59 -20.74
CA ALA A 352 4.33 -8.93 -19.43
C ALA A 352 5.08 -7.60 -19.50
N ARG A 353 6.27 -7.60 -20.12
CA ARG A 353 7.07 -6.38 -20.32
C ARG A 353 6.36 -5.37 -21.22
N GLY A 354 5.78 -5.83 -22.34
CA GLY A 354 5.10 -4.98 -23.31
C GLY A 354 3.85 -4.30 -22.77
N LEU A 355 3.11 -4.98 -21.90
CA LEU A 355 1.92 -4.46 -21.23
C LEU A 355 2.24 -3.74 -19.90
N GLY A 356 3.46 -3.83 -19.41
CA GLY A 356 3.84 -3.28 -18.10
C GLY A 356 3.27 -4.06 -16.91
N VAL A 357 3.00 -5.36 -17.08
CA VAL A 357 2.55 -6.27 -16.01
C VAL A 357 3.76 -6.76 -15.22
N PRO A 358 3.75 -6.70 -13.87
CA PRO A 358 4.83 -7.28 -13.06
C PRO A 358 4.97 -8.79 -13.31
N LEU A 359 6.18 -9.27 -13.56
CA LEU A 359 6.44 -10.71 -13.83
C LEU A 359 5.93 -11.63 -12.71
N GLY A 360 5.98 -11.16 -11.46
CA GLY A 360 5.44 -11.88 -10.31
C GLY A 360 3.94 -12.14 -10.40
N TYR A 361 3.18 -11.32 -11.13
CA TYR A 361 1.73 -11.52 -11.29
C TYR A 361 1.41 -12.76 -12.14
N MET A 362 2.37 -13.23 -12.95
CA MET A 362 2.23 -14.41 -13.80
C MET A 362 3.04 -15.62 -13.30
N GLY A 363 3.64 -15.51 -12.10
CA GLY A 363 4.57 -16.51 -11.60
C GLY A 363 5.80 -16.67 -12.50
N LEU A 364 6.30 -15.58 -13.09
CA LEU A 364 7.47 -15.55 -13.96
C LEU A 364 8.70 -14.88 -13.30
N ALA A 365 8.63 -14.54 -12.01
CA ALA A 365 9.67 -13.84 -11.30
C ALA A 365 10.83 -14.75 -10.83
N HIS A 366 11.28 -15.69 -11.67
CA HIS A 366 12.26 -16.69 -11.24
C HIS A 366 13.73 -16.31 -11.38
N ASP A 367 14.10 -15.27 -12.13
CA ASP A 367 15.51 -14.87 -12.23
C ASP A 367 15.66 -13.35 -12.35
N GLU A 368 15.75 -12.65 -11.21
CA GLU A 368 16.66 -11.51 -11.16
C GLU A 368 18.06 -12.06 -10.85
N PRO A 369 19.12 -11.69 -11.61
CA PRO A 369 20.48 -12.06 -11.24
C PRO A 369 20.81 -11.42 -9.90
N VAL A 370 20.68 -12.22 -8.84
CA VAL A 370 21.10 -11.87 -7.49
C VAL A 370 22.63 -11.71 -7.53
N PRO A 371 23.21 -10.58 -7.07
CA PRO A 371 24.66 -10.51 -6.88
C PRO A 371 25.07 -11.66 -5.96
N ALA A 372 26.04 -12.45 -6.39
CA ALA A 372 26.39 -13.74 -5.78
C ALA A 372 26.34 -13.65 -4.24
N PRO A 373 25.44 -14.37 -3.56
CA PRO A 373 25.37 -14.33 -2.12
C PRO A 373 26.69 -14.83 -1.56
N THR A 374 27.24 -14.10 -0.58
CA THR A 374 28.32 -14.62 0.26
C THR A 374 27.85 -15.98 0.78
N THR A 375 28.58 -17.05 0.42
CA THR A 375 28.14 -18.43 0.64
C THR A 375 27.88 -18.65 2.12
N CYS A 376 26.60 -18.82 2.44
CA CYS A 376 26.10 -19.17 3.75
C CYS A 376 26.30 -20.67 4.00
N GLU A 377 26.73 -21.08 5.19
CA GLU A 377 26.75 -22.52 5.57
C GLU A 377 25.34 -23.16 5.53
N CYS A 378 24.28 -22.36 5.66
CA CYS A 378 22.90 -22.79 5.48
C CYS A 378 22.53 -23.13 4.03
N ALA A 379 23.25 -22.59 3.04
CA ALA A 379 23.01 -22.89 1.63
C ALA A 379 23.37 -24.34 1.30
N LEU A 380 24.23 -24.97 2.12
CA LEU A 380 24.66 -26.36 2.02
C LEU A 380 23.75 -27.36 2.74
N LEU A 381 22.66 -26.90 3.39
CA LEU A 381 21.68 -27.81 3.97
C LEU A 381 20.98 -28.59 2.86
N ASP A 382 20.74 -29.87 3.09
CA ASP A 382 19.94 -30.70 2.20
C ASP A 382 18.52 -30.13 2.07
N GLU A 383 17.94 -30.22 0.88
CA GLU A 383 16.58 -29.76 0.58
C GLU A 383 15.54 -30.44 1.46
N ARG A 384 15.81 -31.69 1.87
CA ARG A 384 14.97 -32.42 2.82
C ARG A 384 14.92 -31.75 4.20
N ASP A 385 16.07 -31.30 4.71
CA ASP A 385 16.17 -30.61 6.00
C ASP A 385 15.50 -29.24 5.95
N LYS A 386 15.63 -28.52 4.83
CA LYS A 386 14.93 -27.24 4.60
C LYS A 386 13.41 -27.45 4.61
N ARG A 387 12.94 -28.48 3.90
CA ARG A 387 11.52 -28.82 3.79
C ARG A 387 10.93 -29.29 5.12
N GLU A 388 11.65 -30.11 5.89
CA GLU A 388 11.20 -30.58 7.21
C GLU A 388 11.08 -29.41 8.21
N ARG A 389 12.05 -28.50 8.21
CA ARG A 389 11.99 -27.28 9.03
C ARG A 389 10.85 -26.35 8.63
N PHE A 390 10.59 -26.23 7.32
CA PHE A 390 9.46 -25.46 6.80
C PHE A 390 8.12 -26.06 7.24
N LEU A 391 7.93 -27.37 7.10
CA LEU A 391 6.70 -28.06 7.47
C LEU A 391 6.45 -28.01 8.99
N ALA A 392 7.50 -28.19 9.80
CA ALA A 392 7.40 -28.06 11.26
C ALA A 392 6.98 -26.64 11.67
N HIS A 393 7.49 -25.61 11.00
CA HIS A 393 7.11 -24.21 11.25
C HIS A 393 5.68 -23.91 10.79
N ALA A 394 5.29 -24.37 9.60
CA ALA A 394 3.92 -24.23 9.10
C ALA A 394 2.91 -24.86 10.06
N ALA A 395 3.22 -26.04 10.61
CA ALA A 395 2.39 -26.69 11.63
C ALA A 395 2.25 -25.84 12.91
N LEU A 396 3.33 -25.19 13.37
CA LEU A 396 3.31 -24.31 14.54
C LEU A 396 2.48 -23.04 14.33
N ILE A 397 2.52 -22.47 13.12
CA ILE A 397 1.68 -21.33 12.74
C ILE A 397 0.21 -21.75 12.70
N SER A 398 -0.11 -22.90 12.09
CA SER A 398 -1.48 -23.39 12.01
C SER A 398 -2.13 -23.66 13.37
N ILE A 399 -1.32 -23.92 14.42
CA ILE A 399 -1.80 -24.19 15.79
C ILE A 399 -1.87 -22.88 16.63
N GLY A 400 -1.50 -21.72 16.07
CA GLY A 400 -1.69 -20.42 16.72
C GLY A 400 -0.69 -20.11 17.84
N SER A 401 0.51 -20.71 17.82
CA SER A 401 1.55 -20.41 18.81
C SER A 401 2.24 -19.07 18.50
N ALA A 402 1.83 -18.00 19.19
CA ALA A 402 2.35 -16.64 19.02
C ALA A 402 3.72 -16.37 19.70
N ALA A 403 4.36 -17.40 20.27
CA ALA A 403 5.61 -17.26 21.02
C ALA A 403 6.82 -17.88 20.30
N VAL A 404 6.85 -17.84 18.97
CA VAL A 404 8.00 -18.32 18.20
C VAL A 404 8.96 -17.14 17.94
N ASP A 405 10.07 -17.15 18.66
CA ASP A 405 11.24 -16.31 18.40
C ASP A 405 11.67 -16.47 16.92
N SER A 406 11.55 -15.39 16.14
CA SER A 406 11.89 -15.36 14.71
C SER A 406 13.36 -15.66 14.45
N SER A 407 14.23 -15.55 15.46
CA SER A 407 15.63 -15.97 15.37
C SER A 407 15.83 -17.49 15.30
N ARG A 408 14.76 -18.28 15.52
CA ARG A 408 14.76 -19.74 15.37
C ARG A 408 14.54 -20.21 13.93
N TRP A 409 14.01 -19.34 13.06
CA TRP A 409 13.75 -19.60 11.64
C TRP A 409 14.93 -19.21 10.73
N GLY A 410 15.82 -18.32 11.20
CA GLY A 410 17.02 -17.91 10.46
C GLY A 410 18.20 -18.88 10.56
N CYS A 411 19.10 -18.82 9.58
CA CYS A 411 20.41 -19.46 9.66
C CYS A 411 21.11 -19.06 10.97
N ARG A 412 21.41 -20.03 11.84
CA ARG A 412 22.12 -19.78 13.11
C ARG A 412 23.64 -19.62 12.96
N SER A 413 24.19 -19.89 11.78
CA SER A 413 25.63 -19.74 11.57
C SER A 413 26.05 -18.28 11.76
N ARG A 414 27.20 -18.08 12.41
CA ARG A 414 27.76 -16.75 12.65
C ARG A 414 28.05 -16.02 11.35
N SER A 415 28.32 -16.74 10.25
CA SER A 415 28.55 -16.19 8.91
C SER A 415 27.28 -15.60 8.27
N CYS A 416 26.09 -15.91 8.81
CA CYS A 416 24.79 -15.44 8.34
C CYS A 416 24.33 -14.15 9.03
N ARG A 417 25.01 -13.74 10.10
CA ARG A 417 24.74 -12.45 10.73
C ARG A 417 25.48 -11.43 9.90
N THR A 418 24.75 -10.59 9.16
CA THR A 418 25.32 -9.34 8.65
C THR A 418 25.96 -8.63 9.83
N ALA A 419 27.29 -8.61 9.87
CA ALA A 419 28.01 -7.83 10.87
C ALA A 419 27.56 -6.37 10.75
N PRO A 420 27.30 -5.66 11.86
CA PRO A 420 27.36 -4.21 11.78
C PRO A 420 28.77 -3.86 11.28
N LEU A 421 28.86 -2.93 10.33
CA LEU A 421 30.12 -2.27 10.00
C LEU A 421 30.67 -1.67 11.30
N SER A 422 31.61 -2.35 11.93
CA SER A 422 32.37 -1.85 13.07
C SER A 422 33.83 -1.73 12.65
N ASP A 423 34.29 -0.48 12.66
CA ASP A 423 35.64 0.00 12.94
C ASP A 423 36.85 -0.88 12.54
N ALA A 424 37.62 -0.36 11.59
CA ALA A 424 39.07 -0.46 11.59
C ALA A 424 39.64 0.96 11.51
N ALA A 425 40.11 1.49 12.65
CA ALA A 425 41.52 1.78 12.97
C ALA A 425 42.09 2.96 12.15
N ILE A 426 42.32 4.17 12.70
CA ILE A 426 43.27 4.51 13.78
C ILE A 426 44.35 3.44 13.96
N LEU A 427 45.41 3.55 13.14
CA LEU A 427 46.82 3.40 13.53
C LEU A 427 47.71 3.67 12.29
N MET A 428 48.05 4.94 12.08
CA MET A 428 49.41 5.50 11.95
C MET A 428 49.31 7.03 11.87
#